data_AF-A0A318T3H4-F1
#
_entry.id   AF-A0A318T3H4-F1
#
_cell.length_a   1.000
_cell.length_b   1.000
_cell.length_c   1.000
_cell.angle_alpha   90.00
_cell.angle_beta   90.00
_cell.angle_gamma   90.00
#
_symmetry.space_group_name_H-M   'P 1'
#
loop_
_entity.id
_entity.type
_entity.pdbx_description
1 polymer ?
#
loop_
_entity_poly.entity_id
_entity_poly.type
_entity_poly.pdbx_seq_one_letter_code
_entity_poly.pdbx_strand_id
1 'polypeptide(L)'
;MMSRQACCTALFVAACLAAAPPATAETARQGRCSDHQEMTSRLAERYGESRHAVALAQDNAVIEIFAADETGTWTITMTRPGGQTCMIAAGVAFEELKEALPNTDPQA
;
A
#
# COMPACT_ATOMS: atom_id res chain seq x y z
N MET A 1 32.76 8.01 65.52
CA MET A 1 33.63 7.34 64.51
C MET A 1 33.44 8.04 63.18
N MET A 2 34.57 8.47 62.61
CA MET A 2 34.74 9.22 61.36
C MET A 2 34.45 8.36 60.13
N SER A 3 33.92 8.96 59.05
CA SER A 3 34.46 8.92 57.67
C SER A 3 33.34 9.35 56.71
N ARG A 4 33.23 10.60 56.24
CA ARG A 4 34.00 11.24 55.14
C ARG A 4 34.38 10.26 54.02
N GLN A 5 33.45 9.83 53.17
CA GLN A 5 33.79 9.44 51.81
C GLN A 5 32.73 9.84 50.77
N ALA A 6 33.25 10.41 49.68
CA ALA A 6 32.67 10.50 48.36
C ALA A 6 31.51 11.49 48.14
N CYS A 7 31.80 12.77 48.38
CA CYS A 7 31.51 13.77 47.36
C CYS A 7 32.25 13.36 46.07
N CYS A 8 31.59 13.50 44.92
CA CYS A 8 32.03 13.20 43.56
C CYS A 8 31.50 11.89 42.96
N THR A 9 31.06 12.04 41.70
CA THR A 9 30.86 11.03 40.65
C THR A 9 29.62 10.15 40.71
N ALA A 10 28.46 10.72 40.35
CA ALA A 10 27.42 10.16 39.45
C ALA A 10 26.25 11.16 39.50
N LEU A 11 25.62 11.67 38.44
CA LEU A 11 25.38 11.20 37.11
C LEU A 11 25.42 12.41 36.15
N PHE A 12 26.46 12.52 35.31
CA PHE A 12 26.31 13.17 34.01
C PHE A 12 25.82 12.11 33.04
N VAL A 13 24.53 11.77 33.05
CA VAL A 13 23.91 11.08 31.91
C VAL A 13 23.42 12.18 30.97
N ALA A 14 24.38 12.67 30.20
CA ALA A 14 24.18 13.63 29.14
C ALA A 14 23.24 13.04 28.09
N ALA A 15 22.15 13.79 27.85
CA ALA A 15 21.47 13.99 26.57
C ALA A 15 22.01 13.18 25.38
N CYS A 16 21.47 11.99 25.18
CA CYS A 16 21.47 11.29 23.89
C CYS A 16 20.03 10.90 23.54
N LEU A 17 19.09 11.86 23.57
CA LEU A 17 17.88 11.71 22.76
C LEU A 17 18.32 11.90 21.30
N ALA A 18 18.72 10.80 20.69
CA ALA A 18 19.06 10.70 19.30
C ALA A 18 17.94 11.30 18.45
N ALA A 19 18.31 12.26 17.60
CA ALA A 19 17.48 12.74 16.51
C ALA A 19 17.14 11.56 15.59
N ALA A 20 15.95 10.99 15.72
CA ALA A 20 15.41 10.12 14.69
C ALA A 20 15.24 10.96 13.42
N PRO A 21 15.85 10.59 12.27
CA PRO A 21 15.56 11.28 11.02
C PRO A 21 14.06 11.17 10.74
N PRO A 22 13.41 12.21 10.20
CA PRO A 22 12.01 12.09 9.79
C PRO A 22 11.94 10.96 8.76
N ALA A 23 11.17 9.91 9.06
CA ALA A 23 10.83 8.90 8.08
C ALA A 23 10.05 9.59 6.98
N THR A 24 10.71 9.91 5.87
CA THR A 24 10.06 10.49 4.70
C THR A 24 9.13 9.43 4.13
N ALA A 25 7.82 9.69 4.13
CA ALA A 25 6.79 8.82 3.56
C ALA A 25 6.98 8.55 2.05
N GLU A 26 7.97 9.17 1.42
CA GLU A 26 8.30 9.08 0.01
C GLU A 26 8.89 7.72 -0.38
N THR A 27 9.70 7.09 0.49
CA THR A 27 10.28 5.76 0.23
C THR A 27 9.20 4.67 0.16
N ALA A 28 8.09 4.82 0.91
CA ALA A 28 6.95 3.91 0.82
C ALA A 28 6.16 4.05 -0.49
N ARG A 29 6.30 5.19 -1.19
CA ARG A 29 5.63 5.47 -2.46
C ARG A 29 6.37 4.87 -3.65
N GLN A 30 7.70 4.80 -3.58
CA GLN A 30 8.54 4.22 -4.63
C GLN A 30 8.31 2.71 -4.81
N GLY A 31 7.98 1.97 -3.74
CA GLY A 31 7.63 0.54 -3.84
C GLY A 31 6.22 0.24 -4.36
N ARG A 32 5.39 1.26 -4.59
CA ARG A 32 4.00 1.10 -5.04
C ARG A 32 3.80 1.36 -6.52
N CYS A 33 4.78 1.91 -7.23
CA CYS A 33 4.65 2.28 -8.64
C CYS A 33 5.76 1.67 -9.48
N SER A 34 5.45 1.30 -10.70
CA SER A 34 6.40 0.81 -11.71
C SER A 34 5.85 1.09 -13.11
N ASP A 35 6.55 0.65 -14.15
CA ASP A 35 5.95 0.53 -15.47
C ASP A 35 4.77 -0.48 -15.43
N HIS A 36 3.83 -0.35 -16.36
CA HIS A 36 2.65 -1.21 -16.46
C HIS A 36 3.01 -2.69 -16.66
N GLN A 37 3.99 -2.98 -17.52
CA GLN A 37 4.45 -4.33 -17.79
C GLN A 37 5.12 -4.95 -16.56
N GLU A 38 6.00 -4.22 -15.87
CA GLU A 38 6.62 -4.67 -14.63
C GLU A 38 5.57 -4.89 -13.53
N MET A 39 4.57 -3.99 -13.42
CA MET A 39 3.48 -4.15 -12.44
C MET A 39 2.71 -5.45 -12.70
N THR A 40 2.27 -5.65 -13.93
CA THR A 40 1.47 -6.83 -14.31
C THR A 40 2.26 -8.12 -14.17
N SER A 41 3.53 -8.15 -14.59
CA SER A 41 4.42 -9.30 -14.40
C SER A 41 4.61 -9.61 -12.91
N ARG A 42 4.87 -8.59 -12.09
CA ARG A 42 5.04 -8.75 -10.65
C ARG A 42 3.80 -9.30 -9.98
N LEU A 43 2.61 -8.82 -10.35
CA LEU A 43 1.34 -9.30 -9.79
C LEU A 43 1.08 -10.77 -10.14
N ALA A 44 1.32 -11.15 -11.40
CA ALA A 44 1.20 -12.53 -11.85
C ALA A 44 2.22 -13.45 -11.15
N GLU A 45 3.50 -13.08 -11.14
CA GLU A 45 4.58 -13.93 -10.63
C GLU A 45 4.59 -14.09 -9.11
N ARG A 46 4.28 -13.02 -8.37
CA ARG A 46 4.40 -13.04 -6.90
C ARG A 46 3.12 -13.41 -6.19
N TYR A 47 1.97 -13.05 -6.75
CA TYR A 47 0.68 -13.21 -6.09
C TYR A 47 -0.26 -14.17 -6.84
N GLY A 48 0.11 -14.59 -8.06
CA GLY A 48 -0.77 -15.40 -8.91
C GLY A 48 -1.95 -14.60 -9.45
N GLU A 49 -1.90 -13.27 -9.39
CA GLU A 49 -3.03 -12.42 -9.74
C GLU A 49 -3.10 -12.21 -11.25
N SER A 50 -4.27 -12.47 -11.82
CA SER A 50 -4.60 -12.14 -13.22
C SER A 50 -5.58 -10.95 -13.25
N ARG A 51 -5.79 -10.33 -14.41
CA ARG A 51 -6.68 -9.15 -14.52
C ARG A 51 -8.14 -9.58 -14.62
N HIS A 52 -8.97 -9.08 -13.72
CA HIS A 52 -10.41 -9.34 -13.68
C HIS A 52 -11.26 -8.17 -14.20
N ALA A 53 -10.78 -6.93 -14.06
CA ALA A 53 -11.49 -5.76 -14.59
C ALA A 53 -10.54 -4.66 -15.09
N VAL A 54 -11.02 -3.84 -16.02
CA VAL A 54 -10.36 -2.63 -16.52
C VAL A 54 -11.39 -1.53 -16.78
N ALA A 55 -11.07 -0.30 -16.39
CA ALA A 55 -11.92 0.87 -16.58
C ALA A 55 -11.08 2.12 -16.87
N LEU A 56 -11.68 3.08 -17.57
CA LEU A 56 -11.13 4.44 -17.67
C LEU A 56 -11.68 5.28 -16.52
N ALA A 57 -10.78 5.94 -15.80
CA ALA A 57 -11.09 6.98 -14.84
C ALA A 57 -10.94 8.37 -15.48
N GLN A 58 -11.13 9.42 -14.67
CA GLN A 58 -10.82 10.79 -15.07
C GLN A 58 -9.34 10.95 -15.48
N ASP A 59 -9.01 12.03 -16.19
CA ASP A 59 -7.65 12.35 -16.63
C ASP A 59 -6.98 11.27 -17.51
N ASN A 60 -7.78 10.47 -18.22
CA ASN A 60 -7.33 9.35 -19.05
C ASN A 60 -6.50 8.32 -18.25
N ALA A 61 -6.74 8.20 -16.95
CA ALA A 61 -6.13 7.14 -16.16
C ALA A 61 -6.87 5.81 -16.41
N VAL A 62 -6.13 4.71 -16.42
CA VAL A 62 -6.68 3.35 -16.47
C VAL A 62 -6.67 2.78 -15.07
N ILE A 63 -7.81 2.27 -14.60
CA ILE A 63 -7.92 1.48 -13.37
C ILE A 63 -8.05 0.02 -13.76
N GLU A 64 -7.31 -0.85 -13.09
CA GLU A 64 -7.40 -2.29 -13.27
C GLU A 64 -7.54 -2.97 -11.91
N ILE A 65 -8.29 -4.07 -11.89
CA ILE A 65 -8.42 -4.95 -10.74
C ILE A 65 -7.78 -6.29 -11.11
N PHE A 66 -6.83 -6.73 -10.30
CA PHE A 66 -6.17 -8.01 -10.40
C PHE A 66 -6.54 -8.87 -9.20
N ALA A 67 -6.72 -10.17 -9.40
CA ALA A 67 -7.03 -11.10 -8.33
C ALA A 67 -6.58 -12.53 -8.67
N ALA A 68 -6.36 -13.32 -7.63
CA ALA A 68 -5.95 -14.71 -7.69
C ALA A 68 -7.00 -15.57 -6.99
N ASP A 69 -7.66 -16.47 -7.73
CA ASP A 69 -8.70 -17.33 -7.19
C ASP A 69 -8.14 -18.32 -6.15
N GLU A 70 -6.89 -18.76 -6.34
CA GLU A 70 -6.25 -19.75 -5.46
C GLU A 70 -5.83 -19.17 -4.11
N THR A 71 -5.29 -17.95 -4.09
CA THR A 71 -4.75 -17.31 -2.87
C THR A 71 -5.76 -16.33 -2.25
N GLY A 72 -6.79 -15.95 -3.02
CA GLY A 72 -7.77 -14.94 -2.66
C GLY A 72 -7.20 -13.51 -2.61
N THR A 73 -5.95 -13.28 -3.04
CA THR A 73 -5.36 -11.95 -3.05
C THR A 73 -5.94 -11.09 -4.17
N TRP A 74 -5.93 -9.78 -3.96
CA TRP A 74 -6.28 -8.82 -4.99
C TRP A 74 -5.48 -7.53 -4.89
N THR A 75 -5.34 -6.86 -6.04
CA THR A 75 -4.69 -5.57 -6.20
C THR A 75 -5.49 -4.67 -7.14
N ILE A 76 -5.65 -3.39 -6.77
CA ILE A 76 -6.14 -2.34 -7.67
C ILE A 76 -4.98 -1.46 -8.09
N THR A 77 -4.81 -1.28 -9.39
CA THR A 77 -3.80 -0.38 -9.96
C THR A 77 -4.44 0.83 -10.62
N MET A 78 -3.65 1.90 -10.75
CA MET A 78 -3.98 3.06 -11.56
C MET A 78 -2.79 3.41 -12.45
N THR A 79 -3.01 3.46 -13.75
CA THR A 79 -2.04 3.85 -14.77
C THR A 79 -2.39 5.24 -15.28
N ARG A 80 -1.46 6.19 -15.15
CA ARG A 80 -1.64 7.53 -15.72
C ARG A 80 -1.11 7.60 -17.15
N PRO A 81 -1.53 8.62 -17.94
CA PRO A 81 -0.83 8.96 -19.17
C PRO A 81 0.69 9.05 -18.93
N GLY A 82 1.48 8.46 -19.83
CA GLY A 82 2.93 8.31 -19.65
C GLY A 82 3.36 6.95 -19.04
N GLY A 83 2.43 6.07 -18.71
CA GLY A 83 2.70 4.63 -18.47
C GLY A 83 3.10 4.27 -17.04
N GLN A 84 3.23 5.24 -16.14
CA GLN A 84 3.44 4.96 -14.72
C GLN A 84 2.17 4.33 -14.12
N THR A 85 2.34 3.14 -13.54
CA THR A 85 1.28 2.36 -12.91
C THR A 85 1.55 2.24 -11.43
N CYS A 86 0.58 2.58 -10.59
CA CYS A 86 0.69 2.52 -9.14
C CYS A 86 -0.36 1.58 -8.54
N MET A 87 0.03 0.74 -7.58
CA MET A 87 -0.91 0.04 -6.70
C MET A 87 -1.56 1.05 -5.76
N ILE A 88 -2.88 1.18 -5.84
CA ILE A 88 -3.66 2.12 -5.03
C ILE A 88 -4.45 1.42 -3.91
N ALA A 89 -4.71 0.12 -4.03
CA ALA A 89 -5.25 -0.72 -2.96
C ALA A 89 -4.84 -2.19 -3.18
N ALA A 90 -4.80 -2.99 -2.11
CA ALA A 90 -4.55 -4.43 -2.18
C ALA A 90 -5.11 -5.11 -0.93
N GLY A 91 -5.42 -6.40 -1.03
CA GLY A 91 -6.00 -7.16 0.07
C GLY A 91 -6.16 -8.65 -0.22
N VAL A 92 -7.07 -9.27 0.51
CA VAL A 92 -7.48 -10.68 0.38
C VAL A 92 -9.00 -10.80 0.34
N ALA A 93 -9.51 -12.02 0.13
CA ALA A 93 -10.93 -12.35 0.04
C ALA A 93 -11.63 -11.59 -1.10
N PHE A 94 -11.09 -11.72 -2.31
CA PHE A 94 -11.73 -11.21 -3.53
C PHE A 94 -12.99 -12.00 -3.88
N GLU A 95 -14.03 -11.30 -4.34
CA GLU A 95 -15.26 -11.89 -4.86
C GLU A 95 -15.69 -11.12 -6.11
N GLU A 96 -15.88 -11.82 -7.23
CA GLU A 96 -16.45 -11.22 -8.45
C GLU A 96 -17.97 -11.25 -8.37
N LEU A 97 -18.59 -10.06 -8.40
CA LEU A 97 -20.04 -9.89 -8.37
C LEU A 97 -20.53 -9.24 -9.67
N LYS A 98 -21.67 -9.73 -10.19
CA LYS A 98 -22.41 -9.16 -11.33
C LYS A 98 -23.88 -8.98 -10.95
N GLU A 99 -24.11 -8.17 -9.93
CA GLU A 99 -25.45 -7.90 -9.43
C GLU A 99 -26.19 -6.88 -10.30
N ALA A 100 -27.51 -7.04 -10.41
CA ALA A 100 -28.36 -6.04 -11.05
C ALA A 100 -28.59 -4.85 -10.10
N LEU A 101 -28.92 -3.68 -10.67
CA LEU A 101 -29.36 -2.54 -9.86
C LEU A 101 -30.58 -2.93 -9.02
N PRO A 102 -30.68 -2.45 -7.77
CA PRO A 102 -31.88 -2.65 -6.96
C PRO A 102 -33.14 -2.16 -7.68
N ASN A 103 -34.25 -2.90 -7.56
CA ASN A 103 -35.54 -2.40 -8.04
C ASN A 103 -35.99 -1.23 -7.15
N THR A 104 -36.09 -0.04 -7.73
CA THR A 104 -36.54 1.19 -7.07
C THR A 104 -37.94 1.62 -7.47
N ASP A 105 -38.65 0.81 -8.26
CA ASP A 105 -40.02 1.11 -8.66
C ASP A 105 -40.93 1.12 -7.42
N PRO A 106 -41.77 2.15 -7.24
CA PRO A 106 -42.78 2.13 -6.20
C PRO A 106 -43.65 0.88 -6.36
N GLN A 107 -43.85 0.14 -5.28
CA GLN A 107 -44.78 -0.98 -5.24
C GLN A 107 -46.17 -0.44 -5.59
N ALA A 108 -46.71 -0.85 -6.74
CA ALA A 108 -48.02 -0.44 -7.23
C ALA A 108 -49.16 -1.03 -6.38
#